data_AF-A0AAE1RTH0-F1
#
_entry.id   AF-A0AAE1RTH0-F1
#
_cell.length_a   1.000
_cell.length_b   1.000
_cell.length_c   1.000
_cell.angle_alpha   90.00
_cell.angle_beta   90.00
_cell.angle_gamma   90.00
#
_symmetry.space_group_name_H-M   'P 1'
#
loop_
_entity.id
_entity.type
_entity.pdbx_description
1 polymer ?
#
loop_
_entity_poly.entity_id
_entity_poly.type
_entity_poly.pdbx_seq_one_letter_code
_entity_poly.pdbx_strand_id
1 'polypeptide(L)'
;MQDLKNRILANAVKEFLVEGCNNISFSALLGRIQSDEDDTLWEGDWNQFNAKSLMKLATDNFCNELCGGGVAAKIKAQQYGNDVKKLKKSVTHMYPNPANRPKILVPGGFYDEQWFQEFLQTTGPGVVDGLTHDIYNLGAGRDPTLIDKLENPFYLSQIAQTFKNVEDVAKLYSPSSGPWVGESGGAYNSGGKTTSHT
;
A
#
# COMPACT_ATOMS: atom_id res chain seq x y z
N MET A 1 -14.47 -14.45 -17.60
CA MET A 1 -14.55 -13.64 -16.36
C MET A 1 -13.52 -14.06 -15.32
N GLN A 2 -13.30 -15.36 -15.08
CA GLN A 2 -12.24 -15.85 -14.18
C GLN A 2 -10.82 -15.48 -14.65
N ASP A 3 -10.61 -15.46 -15.97
CA ASP A 3 -9.28 -15.23 -16.58
C ASP A 3 -8.82 -13.75 -16.55
N LEU A 4 -9.75 -12.81 -16.35
CA LEU A 4 -9.43 -11.38 -16.22
C LEU A 4 -8.99 -11.03 -14.78
N LYS A 5 -9.52 -11.74 -13.77
CA LYS A 5 -9.07 -11.63 -12.36
C LYS A 5 -7.62 -12.12 -12.20
N ASN A 6 -7.22 -13.14 -12.96
CA ASN A 6 -5.87 -13.69 -12.92
C ASN A 6 -4.81 -12.82 -13.60
N ARG A 7 -5.22 -11.93 -14.53
CA ARG A 7 -4.30 -11.03 -15.25
C ARG A 7 -4.03 -9.70 -14.52
N ILE A 8 -4.96 -9.25 -13.66
CA ILE A 8 -4.75 -8.07 -12.81
C ILE A 8 -3.66 -8.33 -11.75
N LEU A 9 -3.40 -9.59 -11.42
CA LEU A 9 -2.38 -10.00 -10.44
C LEU A 9 -0.93 -9.94 -10.95
N ALA A 10 -0.69 -9.61 -12.23
CA ALA A 10 0.62 -9.80 -12.84
C ALA A 10 1.58 -8.61 -12.72
N ASN A 11 1.13 -7.39 -12.44
CA ASN A 11 2.01 -6.20 -12.41
C ASN A 11 1.50 -5.17 -11.39
N ALA A 12 1.91 -5.31 -10.12
CA ALA A 12 1.77 -4.31 -9.06
C ALA A 12 2.68 -4.74 -7.89
N VAL A 13 3.46 -3.84 -7.32
CA VAL A 13 4.54 -4.12 -6.36
C VAL A 13 4.34 -3.16 -5.20
N LYS A 14 4.35 -3.46 -3.89
CA LYS A 14 4.36 -4.64 -2.99
C LYS A 14 4.40 -3.97 -1.59
N GLU A 15 3.64 -4.38 -0.56
CA GLU A 15 3.94 -3.94 0.83
C GLU A 15 5.34 -4.46 1.21
N PHE A 16 6.23 -3.68 1.82
CA PHE A 16 7.64 -4.08 1.96
C PHE A 16 8.11 -4.25 3.41
N LEU A 17 8.70 -5.42 3.69
CA LEU A 17 9.90 -5.48 4.53
C LEU A 17 11.15 -5.40 3.63
N VAL A 18 12.03 -4.45 3.93
CA VAL A 18 13.33 -4.33 3.24
C VAL A 18 14.41 -5.04 4.05
N GLU A 19 14.87 -6.19 3.58
CA GLU A 19 16.14 -6.83 3.98
C GLU A 19 17.10 -6.85 2.77
N GLY A 20 18.05 -5.92 2.70
CA GLY A 20 18.93 -5.78 1.53
C GLY A 20 18.17 -5.34 0.28
N CYS A 21 18.48 -5.89 -0.91
CA CYS A 21 17.78 -5.61 -2.18
C CYS A 21 16.49 -6.43 -2.38
N ASN A 22 16.06 -7.20 -1.38
CA ASN A 22 14.88 -8.06 -1.47
C ASN A 22 13.69 -7.47 -0.70
N ASN A 23 12.54 -7.56 -1.35
CA ASN A 23 11.27 -6.97 -0.94
C ASN A 23 10.26 -8.10 -0.70
N ILE A 24 9.78 -8.25 0.55
CA ILE A 24 8.83 -9.28 0.97
C ILE A 24 7.50 -8.63 1.37
N SER A 25 6.38 -9.15 0.85
CA SER A 25 5.01 -8.69 1.16
C SER A 25 4.21 -9.73 1.93
N PHE A 26 3.24 -9.28 2.74
CA PHE A 26 2.39 -10.17 3.55
C PHE A 26 0.92 -9.95 3.28
N SER A 27 0.14 -11.03 3.22
CA SER A 27 -1.32 -10.89 3.13
C SER A 27 -1.88 -10.31 4.41
N ALA A 28 -2.30 -9.06 4.39
CA ALA A 28 -3.04 -8.45 5.50
C ALA A 28 -4.50 -8.94 5.59
N LEU A 29 -4.99 -9.72 4.62
CA LEU A 29 -6.33 -10.32 4.63
C LEU A 29 -6.43 -11.68 5.33
N LEU A 30 -5.31 -12.37 5.53
CA LEU A 30 -5.35 -13.69 6.17
C LEU A 30 -5.90 -13.62 7.60
N GLY A 31 -6.87 -14.50 7.89
CA GLY A 31 -7.57 -14.56 9.18
C GLY A 31 -8.77 -13.61 9.29
N ARG A 32 -8.97 -12.73 8.31
CA ARG A 32 -10.11 -11.81 8.27
C ARG A 32 -11.31 -12.43 7.58
N ILE A 33 -12.47 -11.88 7.87
CA ILE A 33 -13.73 -12.18 7.19
C ILE A 33 -14.25 -10.91 6.50
N GLN A 34 -14.90 -11.09 5.36
CA GLN A 34 -15.59 -10.01 4.67
C GLN A 34 -16.75 -9.53 5.54
N SER A 35 -16.99 -8.22 5.57
CA SER A 35 -18.08 -7.62 6.33
C SER A 35 -19.42 -7.91 5.65
N ASP A 36 -20.47 -8.09 6.44
CA ASP A 36 -21.83 -8.25 5.93
C ASP A 36 -22.42 -6.91 5.41
N GLU A 37 -21.83 -5.77 5.80
CA GLU A 37 -22.30 -4.42 5.47
C GLU A 37 -21.69 -3.87 4.16
N ASP A 38 -20.50 -4.34 3.79
CA ASP A 38 -19.72 -3.84 2.65
C ASP A 38 -18.84 -4.97 2.10
N ASP A 39 -19.08 -5.36 0.84
CA ASP A 39 -18.41 -6.47 0.18
C ASP A 39 -16.93 -6.19 -0.17
N THR A 40 -16.44 -4.98 0.07
CA THR A 40 -15.02 -4.64 -0.05
C THR A 40 -14.34 -4.53 1.32
N LEU A 41 -15.10 -4.45 2.41
CA LEU A 41 -14.56 -4.28 3.76
C LEU A 41 -14.20 -5.63 4.40
N TRP A 42 -13.00 -5.72 4.97
CA TRP A 42 -12.54 -6.93 5.67
C TRP A 42 -12.24 -6.67 7.14
N GLU A 43 -12.87 -7.46 8.01
CA GLU A 43 -12.88 -7.30 9.46
C GLU A 43 -12.33 -8.53 10.20
N GLY A 44 -12.11 -8.41 11.51
CA GLY A 44 -11.47 -9.45 12.32
C GLY A 44 -9.94 -9.30 12.48
N ASP A 45 -9.34 -10.20 13.26
CA ASP A 45 -7.92 -10.13 13.58
C ASP A 45 -7.05 -10.68 12.44
N TRP A 46 -5.97 -9.97 12.12
CA TRP A 46 -4.98 -10.46 11.18
C TRP A 46 -4.19 -11.65 11.74
N ASN A 47 -4.08 -12.72 10.95
CA ASN A 47 -3.30 -13.90 11.28
C ASN A 47 -1.80 -13.68 10.96
N GLN A 48 -1.07 -13.14 11.94
CA GLN A 48 0.37 -12.86 11.86
C GLN A 48 1.29 -14.09 11.74
N PHE A 49 0.78 -15.32 11.92
CA PHE A 49 1.64 -16.51 11.93
C PHE A 49 2.18 -16.86 10.54
N ASN A 50 1.44 -16.57 9.47
CA ASN A 50 1.96 -16.73 8.11
C ASN A 50 3.11 -15.74 7.86
N ALA A 51 2.97 -14.48 8.28
CA ALA A 51 4.04 -13.50 8.15
C ALA A 51 5.33 -13.93 8.88
N LYS A 52 5.23 -14.53 10.06
CA LYS A 52 6.38 -15.10 10.78
C LYS A 52 7.05 -16.27 10.05
N SER A 53 6.26 -17.12 9.42
CA SER A 53 6.77 -18.22 8.60
C SER A 53 7.40 -17.72 7.30
N LEU A 54 6.80 -16.70 6.68
CA LEU A 54 7.27 -16.09 5.44
C LEU A 54 8.54 -15.24 5.65
N MET A 55 8.68 -14.54 6.78
CA MET A 55 9.95 -13.91 7.19
C MET A 55 11.10 -14.91 7.31
N LYS A 56 10.80 -16.22 7.48
CA LYS A 56 11.81 -17.30 7.49
C LYS A 56 12.02 -17.97 6.13
N LEU A 57 11.14 -17.76 5.14
CA LEU A 57 11.09 -18.54 3.89
C LEU A 57 11.05 -17.70 2.60
N ALA A 58 10.85 -16.38 2.68
CA ALA A 58 10.98 -15.37 1.62
C ALA A 58 10.58 -15.82 0.20
N THR A 59 9.30 -16.15 -0.06
CA THR A 59 8.86 -16.40 -1.46
C THR A 59 7.47 -15.91 -1.89
N ASP A 60 6.52 -15.54 -1.02
CA ASP A 60 5.15 -15.25 -1.50
C ASP A 60 4.64 -13.83 -1.20
N ASN A 61 4.19 -13.11 -2.25
CA ASN A 61 3.59 -11.78 -2.14
C ASN A 61 2.06 -11.92 -2.06
N PHE A 62 1.42 -11.37 -1.02
CA PHE A 62 -0.03 -11.25 -1.03
C PHE A 62 -0.48 -9.93 -0.40
N CYS A 63 -1.49 -9.32 -1.02
CA CYS A 63 -2.24 -8.10 -0.70
C CYS A 63 -1.51 -6.74 -0.79
N ASN A 64 -2.11 -5.86 -1.59
CA ASN A 64 -1.71 -4.51 -1.97
C ASN A 64 -2.95 -3.59 -1.88
N GLU A 65 -2.76 -2.28 -1.74
CA GLU A 65 -3.81 -1.24 -1.85
C GLU A 65 -5.03 -1.37 -0.91
N LEU A 66 -4.82 -1.67 0.38
CA LEU A 66 -5.91 -1.89 1.35
C LEU A 66 -6.39 -0.62 2.08
N CYS A 67 -5.78 0.52 1.80
CA CYS A 67 -6.11 1.80 2.42
C CYS A 67 -7.21 2.56 1.69
N GLY A 68 -7.91 3.44 2.42
CA GLY A 68 -8.91 4.35 1.86
C GLY A 68 -9.98 3.62 1.04
N GLY A 69 -10.20 4.09 -0.19
CA GLY A 69 -11.17 3.54 -1.13
C GLY A 69 -10.73 2.30 -1.89
N GLY A 70 -9.85 1.46 -1.31
CA GLY A 70 -9.15 0.31 -1.93
C GLY A 70 -9.87 -0.42 -3.07
N VAL A 71 -9.12 -0.85 -4.09
CA VAL A 71 -9.68 -1.28 -5.39
C VAL A 71 -10.45 -2.61 -5.30
N ALA A 72 -9.98 -3.55 -4.49
CA ALA A 72 -10.56 -4.90 -4.37
C ALA A 72 -10.88 -5.29 -2.92
N ALA A 73 -10.23 -4.67 -1.94
CA ALA A 73 -10.44 -4.89 -0.52
C ALA A 73 -9.96 -3.65 0.24
N LYS A 74 -10.59 -3.35 1.37
CA LYS A 74 -10.18 -2.28 2.28
C LYS A 74 -10.22 -2.74 3.73
N ILE A 75 -9.32 -2.17 4.53
CA ILE A 75 -9.27 -2.34 5.97
C ILE A 75 -9.40 -0.95 6.62
N LYS A 76 -10.13 -0.87 7.73
CA LYS A 76 -10.23 0.38 8.51
C LYS A 76 -8.84 0.82 9.01
N ALA A 77 -8.57 2.12 8.96
CA ALA A 77 -7.24 2.68 9.27
C ALA A 77 -6.74 2.29 10.67
N GLN A 78 -7.60 2.39 11.69
CA GLN A 78 -7.26 1.97 13.05
C GLN A 78 -6.91 0.48 13.14
N GLN A 79 -7.63 -0.37 12.41
CA GLN A 79 -7.40 -1.80 12.41
C GLN A 79 -6.06 -2.14 11.75
N TYR A 80 -5.78 -1.56 10.58
CA TYR A 80 -4.50 -1.73 9.89
C TYR A 80 -3.33 -1.18 10.71
N GLY A 81 -3.50 -0.01 11.36
CA GLY A 81 -2.48 0.56 12.25
C GLY A 81 -2.16 -0.33 13.45
N ASN A 82 -3.15 -1.03 14.01
CA ASN A 82 -2.92 -2.01 15.08
C ASN A 82 -2.14 -3.24 14.59
N ASP A 83 -2.38 -3.70 13.36
CA ASP A 83 -1.63 -4.80 12.77
C ASP A 83 -0.18 -4.42 12.47
N VAL A 84 0.05 -3.22 11.94
CA VAL A 84 1.42 -2.72 11.70
C VAL A 84 2.20 -2.60 13.01
N LYS A 85 1.56 -2.23 14.13
CA LYS A 85 2.19 -2.29 15.47
C LYS A 85 2.55 -3.73 15.88
N LYS A 86 1.68 -4.71 15.63
CA LYS A 86 1.96 -6.14 15.89
C LYS A 86 3.14 -6.61 15.01
N LEU A 87 3.19 -6.18 13.75
CA LEU A 87 4.30 -6.45 12.83
C LEU A 87 5.61 -5.86 13.35
N LYS A 88 5.65 -4.58 13.73
CA LYS A 88 6.86 -3.93 14.28
C LYS A 88 7.40 -4.65 15.51
N LYS A 89 6.51 -5.10 16.41
CA LYS A 89 6.91 -5.91 17.58
C LYS A 89 7.53 -7.24 17.15
N SER A 90 6.92 -7.93 16.20
CA SER A 90 7.43 -9.21 15.69
C SER A 90 8.79 -9.06 14.99
N VAL A 91 8.93 -8.07 14.12
CA VAL A 91 10.20 -7.75 13.43
C VAL A 91 11.29 -7.37 14.45
N THR A 92 10.96 -6.53 15.44
CA THR A 92 11.93 -6.13 16.48
C THR A 92 12.38 -7.31 17.33
N HIS A 93 11.47 -8.24 17.64
CA HIS A 93 11.79 -9.45 18.39
C HIS A 93 12.65 -10.44 17.59
N MET A 94 12.36 -10.63 16.30
CA MET A 94 13.11 -11.54 15.43
C MET A 94 14.49 -10.96 15.04
N TYR A 95 14.58 -9.64 14.89
CA TYR A 95 15.80 -8.92 14.50
C TYR A 95 16.17 -7.90 15.58
N PRO A 96 16.76 -8.34 16.71
CA PRO A 96 17.04 -7.48 17.84
C PRO A 96 18.14 -6.44 17.54
N ASN A 97 19.06 -6.73 16.63
CA ASN A 97 20.06 -5.78 16.17
C ASN A 97 19.44 -4.78 15.17
N PRO A 98 19.41 -3.47 15.47
CA PRO A 98 18.86 -2.48 14.54
C PRO A 98 19.60 -2.40 13.20
N ALA A 99 20.88 -2.78 13.15
CA ALA A 99 21.71 -2.67 11.95
C ALA A 99 21.31 -3.64 10.83
N ASN A 100 20.65 -4.76 11.16
CA ASN A 100 20.14 -5.74 10.21
C ASN A 100 18.62 -5.91 10.30
N ARG A 101 17.93 -4.98 10.98
CA ARG A 101 16.48 -5.05 11.15
C ARG A 101 15.78 -4.59 9.86
N PRO A 102 14.80 -5.36 9.35
CA PRO A 102 13.98 -4.94 8.23
C PRO A 102 13.26 -3.62 8.47
N LYS A 103 13.12 -2.82 7.42
CA LYS A 103 12.30 -1.60 7.42
C LYS A 103 10.86 -1.91 7.05
N ILE A 104 9.90 -1.28 7.72
CA ILE A 104 8.47 -1.42 7.42
C ILE A 104 8.01 -0.26 6.53
N LEU A 105 7.65 -0.55 5.28
CA LEU A 105 7.11 0.42 4.32
C LEU A 105 5.63 0.12 4.06
N VAL A 106 4.77 1.05 4.46
CA VAL A 106 3.29 0.90 4.50
C VAL A 106 2.64 2.28 4.38
N PRO A 107 1.34 2.41 4.07
CA PRO A 107 0.39 1.33 3.72
C PRO A 107 0.43 0.89 2.25
N GLY A 108 1.08 1.65 1.36
CA GLY A 108 0.82 1.52 -0.08
C GLY A 108 -0.58 2.04 -0.41
N GLY A 109 -1.10 1.72 -1.59
CA GLY A 109 -2.41 2.15 -2.05
C GLY A 109 -2.58 3.65 -2.26
N PHE A 110 -3.75 4.04 -2.73
CA PHE A 110 -4.06 5.44 -3.01
C PHE A 110 -4.16 6.26 -1.73
N TYR A 111 -3.61 7.48 -1.78
CA TYR A 111 -3.70 8.42 -0.68
C TYR A 111 -5.15 8.82 -0.39
N ASP A 112 -5.58 8.59 0.84
CA ASP A 112 -6.80 9.13 1.43
C ASP A 112 -6.42 9.85 2.72
N GLU A 113 -6.72 11.15 2.80
CA GLU A 113 -6.22 11.99 3.89
C GLU A 113 -6.71 11.53 5.26
N GLN A 114 -8.00 11.25 5.41
CA GLN A 114 -8.57 10.84 6.70
C GLN A 114 -8.03 9.48 7.13
N TRP A 115 -7.96 8.54 6.20
CA TRP A 115 -7.45 7.20 6.46
C TRP A 115 -5.97 7.25 6.86
N PHE A 116 -5.13 8.01 6.14
CA PHE A 116 -3.70 8.13 6.46
C PHE A 116 -3.46 8.80 7.80
N GLN A 117 -4.23 9.85 8.13
CA GLN A 117 -4.15 10.50 9.44
C GLN A 117 -4.53 9.54 10.57
N GLU A 118 -5.67 8.85 10.46
CA GLU A 118 -6.13 7.89 11.48
C GLU A 118 -5.16 6.71 11.62
N PHE A 119 -4.61 6.22 10.50
CA PHE A 119 -3.61 5.15 10.48
C PHE A 119 -2.37 5.57 11.26
N LEU A 120 -1.78 6.73 10.94
CA LEU A 120 -0.56 7.20 11.59
C LEU A 120 -0.77 7.59 13.05
N GLN A 121 -1.93 8.16 13.39
CA GLN A 121 -2.32 8.38 14.79
C GLN A 121 -2.40 7.05 15.55
N THR A 122 -2.92 6.00 14.91
CA THR A 122 -3.05 4.69 15.52
C THR A 122 -1.70 3.99 15.68
N THR A 123 -0.81 4.07 14.69
CA THR A 123 0.53 3.47 14.78
C THR A 123 1.40 4.21 15.78
N GLY A 124 1.34 5.54 15.78
CA GLY A 124 2.27 6.41 16.50
C GLY A 124 3.66 6.47 15.86
N PRO A 125 4.54 7.36 16.37
CA PRO A 125 5.86 7.60 15.81
C PRO A 125 6.80 6.39 15.95
N GLY A 126 7.69 6.21 14.97
CA GLY A 126 8.76 5.19 15.00
C GLY A 126 8.32 3.75 14.66
N VAL A 127 7.03 3.54 14.39
CA VAL A 127 6.52 2.24 13.94
C VAL A 127 6.77 2.04 12.44
N VAL A 128 6.35 3.02 11.63
CA VAL A 128 6.53 3.05 10.18
C VAL A 128 7.93 3.61 9.86
N ASP A 129 8.69 2.91 9.01
CA ASP A 129 10.01 3.36 8.58
C ASP A 129 9.95 4.17 7.27
N GLY A 130 8.93 3.95 6.43
CA GLY A 130 8.61 4.77 5.25
C GLY A 130 7.13 4.76 4.94
N LEU A 131 6.54 5.94 4.73
CA LEU A 131 5.12 6.09 4.42
C LEU A 131 4.89 6.00 2.91
N THR A 132 4.39 4.87 2.43
CA THR A 132 4.19 4.63 0.99
C THR A 132 2.77 4.95 0.54
N HIS A 133 2.65 5.51 -0.67
CA HIS A 133 1.39 5.63 -1.41
C HIS A 133 1.63 5.31 -2.88
N ASP A 134 0.55 5.03 -3.60
CA ASP A 134 0.56 4.62 -4.99
C ASP A 134 0.01 5.71 -5.90
N ILE A 135 0.58 5.85 -7.10
CA ILE A 135 0.19 6.89 -8.06
C ILE A 135 -0.15 6.31 -9.43
N TYR A 136 -1.32 6.72 -9.92
CA TYR A 136 -1.81 6.40 -11.26
C TYR A 136 -2.47 7.64 -11.86
N ASN A 137 -1.65 8.61 -12.25
CA ASN A 137 -2.05 9.99 -12.47
C ASN A 137 -3.09 10.17 -13.59
N LEU A 138 -3.17 9.24 -14.55
CA LEU A 138 -4.10 9.30 -15.68
C LEU A 138 -5.46 8.62 -15.41
N GLY A 139 -5.57 7.86 -14.31
CA GLY A 139 -6.77 7.10 -13.97
C GLY A 139 -6.80 5.71 -14.62
N ALA A 140 -7.97 5.26 -15.06
CA ALA A 140 -8.16 3.89 -15.53
C ALA A 140 -7.56 3.65 -16.93
N GLY A 141 -6.88 2.54 -17.13
CA GLY A 141 -6.35 2.10 -18.45
C GLY A 141 -7.40 2.00 -19.57
N ARG A 142 -8.67 1.77 -19.21
CA ARG A 142 -9.79 1.69 -20.16
C ARG A 142 -10.42 3.04 -20.51
N ASP A 143 -9.95 4.13 -19.91
CA ASP A 143 -10.52 5.46 -20.13
C ASP A 143 -10.19 5.93 -21.57
N PRO A 144 -11.21 6.19 -22.41
CA PRO A 144 -10.99 6.60 -23.80
C PRO A 144 -10.33 7.97 -23.93
N THR A 145 -10.31 8.78 -22.87
CA THR A 145 -9.72 10.12 -22.82
C THR A 145 -8.28 10.14 -22.29
N LEU A 146 -7.65 8.97 -22.11
CA LEU A 146 -6.28 8.88 -21.58
C LEU A 146 -5.26 9.70 -22.37
N ILE A 147 -5.38 9.74 -23.70
CA ILE A 147 -4.45 10.50 -24.54
C ILE A 147 -4.60 12.01 -24.30
N ASP A 148 -5.82 12.51 -24.18
CA ASP A 148 -6.09 13.93 -23.90
C ASP A 148 -5.54 14.33 -22.53
N LYS A 149 -5.65 13.44 -21.54
CA LYS A 149 -5.08 13.63 -20.20
C LYS A 149 -3.56 13.63 -20.20
N LEU A 150 -2.95 12.73 -20.98
CA LEU A 150 -1.49 12.63 -21.11
C LEU A 150 -0.88 13.90 -21.72
N GLU A 151 -1.59 14.52 -22.67
CA GLU A 151 -1.14 15.75 -23.35
C GLU A 151 -1.50 17.04 -22.60
N ASN A 152 -2.28 16.95 -21.51
CA ASN A 152 -2.75 18.11 -20.76
C ASN A 152 -1.83 18.43 -19.56
N PRO A 153 -0.99 19.48 -19.62
CA PRO A 153 -0.07 19.82 -18.54
C PRO A 153 -0.79 20.24 -17.24
N PHE A 154 -1.99 20.84 -17.34
CA PHE A 154 -2.77 21.17 -16.15
C PHE A 154 -3.24 19.91 -15.44
N TYR A 155 -3.68 18.91 -16.20
CA TYR A 155 -4.08 17.61 -15.64
C TYR A 155 -2.90 16.91 -14.95
N LEU A 156 -1.75 16.84 -15.61
CA LEU A 156 -0.53 16.23 -15.04
C LEU A 156 -0.04 16.94 -13.78
N SER A 157 -0.27 18.25 -13.64
CA SER A 157 0.17 19.02 -12.48
C SER A 157 -0.64 18.76 -11.20
N GLN A 158 -1.82 18.15 -11.30
CA GLN A 158 -2.72 17.95 -10.14
C GLN A 158 -2.12 17.04 -9.06
N ILE A 159 -1.25 16.09 -9.43
CA ILE A 159 -0.59 15.18 -8.48
C ILE A 159 0.30 15.91 -7.46
N ALA A 160 0.77 17.12 -7.79
CA ALA A 160 1.59 17.91 -6.89
C ALA A 160 0.89 18.19 -5.55
N GLN A 161 -0.44 18.35 -5.59
CA GLN A 161 -1.22 18.54 -4.36
C GLN A 161 -1.24 17.27 -3.50
N THR A 162 -1.35 16.09 -4.11
CA THR A 162 -1.27 14.81 -3.39
C THR A 162 0.09 14.66 -2.72
N PHE A 163 1.20 14.91 -3.43
CA PHE A 163 2.54 14.83 -2.85
C PHE A 163 2.71 15.76 -1.66
N LYS A 164 2.22 17.00 -1.78
CA LYS A 164 2.23 17.96 -0.67
C LYS A 164 1.42 17.45 0.53
N ASN A 165 0.22 16.92 0.29
CA ASN A 165 -0.63 16.42 1.37
C ASN A 165 0.00 15.23 2.10
N VAL A 166 0.59 14.26 1.36
CA VAL A 166 1.29 13.12 1.94
C VAL A 166 2.50 13.60 2.75
N GLU A 167 3.26 14.57 2.24
CA GLU A 167 4.40 15.17 2.93
C GLU A 167 3.97 15.85 4.24
N ASP A 168 2.91 16.64 4.21
CA ASP A 168 2.39 17.36 5.38
C ASP A 168 1.88 16.38 6.46
N VAL A 169 1.17 15.32 6.06
CA VAL A 169 0.72 14.25 6.97
C VAL A 169 1.91 13.47 7.55
N ALA A 170 2.91 13.14 6.74
CA ALA A 170 4.12 12.46 7.20
C ALA A 170 4.87 13.31 8.24
N LYS A 171 5.06 14.61 7.98
CA LYS A 171 5.72 15.54 8.91
C LYS A 171 4.98 15.63 10.25
N LEU A 172 3.65 15.63 10.22
CA LEU A 172 2.84 15.82 11.42
C LEU A 172 2.77 14.55 12.28
N TYR A 173 2.52 13.39 11.67
CA TYR A 173 2.21 12.16 12.41
C TYR A 173 3.32 11.12 12.41
N SER A 174 4.28 11.19 11.49
CA SER A 174 5.40 10.25 11.42
C SER A 174 6.72 10.95 11.03
N PRO A 175 7.20 11.92 11.84
CA PRO A 175 8.33 12.79 11.49
C PRO A 175 9.65 12.04 11.30
N SER A 176 9.76 10.80 11.78
CA SER A 176 10.91 9.92 11.58
C SER A 176 10.88 9.13 10.26
N SER A 177 9.78 9.18 9.51
CA SER A 177 9.62 8.50 8.22
C SER A 177 9.31 9.51 7.12
N GLY A 178 9.99 9.39 5.98
CA GLY A 178 9.64 10.19 4.80
C GLY A 178 8.43 9.62 4.05
N PRO A 179 7.77 10.42 3.21
CA PRO A 179 6.82 9.95 2.21
C PRO A 179 7.55 9.31 1.02
N TRP A 180 7.02 8.20 0.52
CA TRP A 180 7.56 7.41 -0.60
C TRP A 180 6.43 7.10 -1.59
N VAL A 181 6.78 7.01 -2.86
CA VAL A 181 5.91 6.39 -3.87
C VAL A 181 6.25 4.91 -3.90
N GLY A 182 5.32 4.06 -3.46
CA GLY A 182 5.49 2.60 -3.36
C GLY A 182 5.25 1.91 -4.70
N GLU A 183 4.19 2.33 -5.38
CA GLU A 183 3.82 1.90 -6.72
C GLU A 183 3.52 3.11 -7.62
N SER A 184 3.88 3.02 -8.90
CA SER A 184 3.55 4.09 -9.85
C SER A 184 3.31 3.57 -11.26
N GLY A 185 2.38 4.24 -11.95
CA GLY A 185 2.14 4.05 -13.36
C GLY A 185 1.43 5.25 -13.98
N GLY A 186 1.33 5.26 -15.31
CA GLY A 186 0.51 6.26 -15.99
C GLY A 186 -0.98 6.06 -15.66
N ALA A 187 -1.49 4.86 -15.93
CA ALA A 187 -2.88 4.48 -15.70
C ALA A 187 -2.96 3.10 -15.02
N TYR A 188 -3.90 2.93 -14.08
CA TYR A 188 -4.11 1.66 -13.38
C TYR A 188 -4.83 0.65 -14.29
N ASN A 189 -4.89 -0.63 -13.88
CA ASN A 189 -5.35 -1.76 -14.71
C ASN A 189 -4.47 -2.01 -15.95
N SER A 190 -3.14 -2.04 -15.76
CA SER A 190 -2.16 -2.38 -16.80
C SER A 190 -2.08 -1.38 -17.96
N GLY A 191 -2.20 -0.08 -17.65
CA GLY A 191 -1.98 0.97 -18.66
C GLY A 191 -3.09 1.11 -19.70
N GLY A 192 -2.91 2.11 -20.58
CA GLY A 192 -3.86 2.40 -21.65
C GLY A 192 -3.51 1.69 -22.94
N LYS A 193 -4.51 1.06 -23.57
CA LYS A 193 -4.32 0.25 -24.80
C LYS A 193 -3.51 0.96 -25.91
N THR A 194 -3.62 2.29 -25.99
CA THR A 194 -2.98 3.14 -27.02
C THR A 194 -1.97 4.15 -26.47
N THR A 195 -1.73 4.15 -25.15
CA THR A 195 -0.87 5.16 -24.49
C THR A 195 0.24 4.54 -23.63
N SER A 196 0.04 3.33 -23.10
CA SER A 196 1.06 2.58 -22.39
C SER A 196 0.84 1.07 -22.60
N HIS A 197 1.75 0.44 -23.36
CA HIS A 197 1.76 -1.01 -23.51
C HIS A 197 2.50 -1.63 -22.31
N THR A 198 1.81 -2.46 -21.54
CA THR A 198 2.42 -3.41 -20.59
C THR A 198 2.07 -4.83 -21.00
#